data_AF-A0A524N9X7-F1
#
_entry.id   AF-A0A524N9X7-F1
#
_cell.length_a   1.000
_cell.length_b   1.000
_cell.length_c   1.000
_cell.angle_alpha   90.00
_cell.angle_beta   90.00
_cell.angle_gamma   90.00
#
_symmetry.space_group_name_H-M   'P 1'
#
loop_
_entity.id
_entity.type
_entity.pdbx_description
1 polymer ?
#
loop_
_entity_poly.entity_id
_entity_poly.type
_entity_poly.pdbx_seq_one_letter_code
_entity_poly.pdbx_strand_id
1 'polypeptide(L)'
;MITRNAQISILVLMAGLITGYFAFRMSSGSRAFNMENREFSTLFGTESITDTSTLKFYGSSLELSHIYNASKSDFQEVVDGGIHALRETSVQRDLLLRSRDTATSGQEEYDRLIESLEYKTELLSLLDYYTNYFMHYYRWIDTGDMPSSVSYKLAMGQFRSTVGYHQEKYKEKPNPPGTDLEDLLTGTAVAGQTNRAMRWARVLAVVLLFMLIMGIPRFIRDRGYRKFAGSLYFDALFRPHMVSDLNAWHSISRLAVSLIILYLFGGVILSSFSSWLVPVVLGLLGLLPLVFLTLVMDNSRKSAEIIVSLMAPKVFILVMVIAIAAVRGPMYFWYHFWISQLFRALFLTVFVMLIFHKLHVNMVLTRKWSHRNRRGATSMVGMATGLQLLVAGILLSWFGLEESLLSLNDDLLILPGGGPDSPGITGFLGLSPELPFWLMIFSGILVLISLLVFLFNRKRIIPSSSSA
;
A
#
# COMPACT_ATOMS: atom_id res chain seq x y z
N MET A 1 -36.89 19.12 -8.28
CA MET A 1 -36.61 18.51 -6.95
C MET A 1 -35.43 17.56 -7.08
N ILE A 2 -34.25 17.93 -6.56
CA ILE A 2 -33.12 17.01 -6.46
C ILE A 2 -33.53 15.93 -5.46
N THR A 3 -33.55 14.67 -5.90
CA THR A 3 -33.94 13.57 -5.01
C THR A 3 -32.97 13.50 -3.84
N ARG A 4 -33.47 13.15 -2.65
CA ARG A 4 -32.66 13.02 -1.41
C ARG A 4 -31.40 12.14 -1.59
N ASN A 5 -31.43 11.22 -2.55
CA ASN A 5 -30.30 10.36 -2.90
C ASN A 5 -29.19 11.11 -3.65
N ALA A 6 -29.55 12.08 -4.49
CA ALA A 6 -28.58 12.96 -5.15
C ALA A 6 -27.89 13.88 -4.13
N GLN A 7 -28.58 14.34 -3.08
CA GLN A 7 -27.96 15.13 -2.00
C GLN A 7 -26.90 14.34 -1.22
N ILE A 8 -27.15 13.06 -0.90
CA ILE A 8 -26.16 12.20 -0.22
C ILE A 8 -24.98 11.91 -1.15
N SER A 9 -25.24 11.68 -2.43
CA SER A 9 -24.17 11.47 -3.42
C SER A 9 -23.28 12.70 -3.58
N ILE A 10 -23.87 13.91 -3.58
CA ILE A 10 -23.14 15.19 -3.57
C ILE A 10 -22.31 15.34 -2.30
N LEU A 11 -22.84 15.01 -1.11
CA LEU A 11 -22.08 15.06 0.13
C LEU A 11 -20.88 14.11 0.13
N VAL A 12 -21.04 12.89 -0.39
CA VAL A 12 -19.95 11.91 -0.52
C VAL A 12 -18.88 12.40 -1.50
N LEU A 13 -19.29 13.00 -2.62
CA LEU A 13 -18.39 13.60 -3.60
C LEU A 13 -17.64 14.81 -3.02
N MET A 14 -18.33 15.68 -2.28
CA MET A 14 -17.71 16.83 -1.59
C MET A 14 -16.71 16.40 -0.52
N ALA A 15 -17.02 15.35 0.27
CA ALA A 15 -16.09 14.80 1.24
C ALA A 15 -14.81 14.28 0.54
N GLY A 16 -14.96 13.56 -0.57
CA GLY A 16 -13.83 13.12 -1.39
C GLY A 16 -12.99 14.29 -1.94
N LEU A 17 -13.63 15.34 -2.44
CA LEU A 17 -12.94 16.53 -2.96
C LEU A 17 -12.20 17.31 -1.86
N ILE A 18 -12.82 17.48 -0.69
CA ILE A 18 -12.20 18.14 0.47
C ILE A 18 -10.97 17.34 0.92
N THR A 19 -11.07 16.02 1.04
CA THR A 19 -9.91 15.20 1.41
C THR A 19 -8.82 15.23 0.33
N GLY A 20 -9.19 15.23 -0.95
CA GLY A 20 -8.24 15.41 -2.06
C GLY A 20 -7.50 16.75 -1.99
N TYR A 21 -8.21 17.83 -1.67
CA TYR A 21 -7.64 19.15 -1.48
C TYR A 21 -6.66 19.20 -0.29
N PHE A 22 -7.02 18.60 0.86
CA PHE A 22 -6.12 18.54 2.02
C PHE A 22 -4.89 17.65 1.74
N ALA A 23 -5.06 16.52 1.05
CA ALA A 23 -3.95 15.67 0.63
C ALA A 23 -3.01 16.41 -0.34
N PHE A 24 -3.58 17.15 -1.31
CA PHE A 24 -2.83 18.01 -2.21
C PHE A 24 -2.05 19.09 -1.43
N ARG A 25 -2.70 19.74 -0.45
CA ARG A 25 -2.05 20.78 0.37
C ARG A 25 -0.95 20.22 1.27
N MET A 26 -1.15 19.08 1.92
CA MET A 26 -0.09 18.41 2.69
C MET A 26 1.08 18.03 1.79
N SER A 27 0.81 17.56 0.57
CA SER A 27 1.89 17.26 -0.38
C SER A 27 2.66 18.49 -0.86
N SER A 28 2.02 19.66 -0.91
CA SER A 28 2.69 20.90 -1.26
C SER A 28 3.61 21.44 -0.16
N GLY A 29 3.49 20.91 1.08
CA GLY A 29 4.43 21.12 2.18
C GLY A 29 5.75 20.36 2.03
N SER A 30 5.77 19.29 1.23
CA SER A 30 6.98 18.50 0.91
C SER A 30 7.92 19.20 -0.09
N ARG A 31 7.79 20.51 -0.32
CA ARG A 31 8.74 21.33 -1.11
C ARG A 31 10.17 21.30 -0.56
N ALA A 32 10.38 20.77 0.66
CA ALA A 32 11.71 20.47 1.19
C ALA A 32 12.48 19.42 0.36
N PHE A 33 11.83 18.67 -0.54
CA PHE A 33 12.47 17.70 -1.43
C PHE A 33 12.68 18.20 -2.88
N ASN A 34 12.40 19.48 -3.15
CA ASN A 34 12.92 20.12 -4.36
C ASN A 34 14.39 20.45 -4.10
N MET A 35 15.25 19.43 -4.11
CA MET A 35 16.67 19.66 -4.40
C MET A 35 16.71 20.31 -5.77
N GLU A 36 17.03 21.60 -5.78
CA GLU A 36 17.28 22.36 -7.00
C GLU A 36 18.39 21.61 -7.76
N ASN A 37 18.27 21.42 -9.09
CA ASN A 37 19.18 20.62 -9.94
C ASN A 37 20.70 20.88 -9.69
N ARG A 38 21.06 22.00 -9.06
CA ARG A 38 22.43 22.32 -8.63
C ARG A 38 22.98 21.39 -7.55
N GLU A 39 22.15 20.94 -6.61
CA GLU A 39 22.63 20.04 -5.54
C GLU A 39 22.88 18.62 -6.06
N PHE A 40 22.23 18.21 -7.15
CA PHE A 40 22.41 16.90 -7.77
C PHE A 40 23.81 16.78 -8.40
N SER A 41 24.29 17.82 -9.09
CA SER A 41 25.66 17.86 -9.63
C SER A 41 26.73 17.91 -8.54
N THR A 42 26.42 18.46 -7.35
CA THR A 42 27.35 18.44 -6.20
C THR A 42 27.29 17.13 -5.43
N LEU A 43 26.16 16.42 -5.44
CA LEU A 43 25.99 15.08 -4.85
C LEU A 43 26.80 14.00 -5.58
N PHE A 44 26.99 14.15 -6.89
CA PHE A 44 27.89 13.32 -7.72
C PHE A 44 29.24 13.98 -8.00
N GLY A 45 29.46 15.19 -7.47
CA GLY A 45 30.73 15.92 -7.57
C GLY A 45 31.77 15.35 -6.60
N THR A 46 33.02 15.31 -7.04
CA THR A 46 34.18 14.72 -6.33
C THR A 46 34.44 15.27 -4.93
N GLU A 47 33.85 16.40 -4.54
CA GLU A 47 34.05 17.01 -3.21
C GLU A 47 33.19 16.40 -2.08
N SER A 48 32.15 15.62 -2.39
CA SER A 48 31.14 15.19 -1.39
C SER A 48 31.23 13.72 -0.94
N ILE A 49 32.03 12.87 -1.59
CA ILE A 49 32.02 11.38 -1.42
C ILE A 49 32.85 10.92 -0.19
N THR A 50 33.43 11.86 0.56
CA THR A 50 34.09 11.58 1.84
C THR A 50 33.09 11.47 3.00
N ASP A 51 31.88 12.01 2.85
CA ASP A 51 30.88 11.94 3.91
C ASP A 51 29.95 10.72 3.72
N THR A 52 30.09 9.74 4.62
CA THR A 52 29.25 8.53 4.69
C THR A 52 27.73 8.81 4.72
N SER A 53 27.33 10.04 5.08
CA SER A 53 25.94 10.51 5.00
C SER A 53 25.37 10.47 3.56
N THR A 54 26.19 10.69 2.54
CA THR A 54 25.74 10.67 1.13
C THR A 54 25.48 9.25 0.61
N LEU A 55 26.22 8.25 1.09
CA LEU A 55 25.98 6.83 0.80
C LEU A 55 24.61 6.36 1.31
N LYS A 56 24.11 6.95 2.40
CA LYS A 56 22.80 6.67 3.00
C LYS A 56 21.63 7.03 2.06
N PHE A 57 21.81 8.01 1.18
CA PHE A 57 20.78 8.51 0.24
C PHE A 57 20.60 7.65 -1.02
N TYR A 58 21.50 6.72 -1.31
CA TYR A 58 21.44 5.87 -2.52
C TYR A 58 20.84 4.48 -2.27
N GLY A 59 20.43 4.19 -1.03
CA GLY A 59 20.00 2.84 -0.63
C GLY A 59 18.51 2.55 -0.83
N SER A 60 17.62 3.53 -0.76
CA SER A 60 16.19 3.22 -0.79
C SER A 60 15.63 3.18 -2.22
N SER A 61 14.77 2.20 -2.50
CA SER A 61 14.07 2.12 -3.79
C SER A 61 13.24 3.38 -4.06
N LEU A 62 12.65 3.99 -3.02
CA LEU A 62 11.86 5.20 -3.16
C LEU A 62 12.70 6.42 -3.59
N GLU A 63 13.87 6.63 -2.99
CA GLU A 63 14.78 7.71 -3.42
C GLU A 63 15.19 7.53 -4.87
N LEU A 64 15.54 6.30 -5.27
CA LEU A 64 15.84 5.97 -6.67
C LEU A 64 14.66 6.25 -7.61
N SER A 65 13.42 6.16 -7.12
CA SER A 65 12.24 6.54 -7.90
C SER A 65 12.15 8.06 -8.15
N HIS A 66 12.52 8.87 -7.15
CA HIS A 66 12.60 10.33 -7.26
C HIS A 66 13.77 10.74 -8.15
N ILE A 67 14.94 10.12 -7.98
CA ILE A 67 16.12 10.30 -8.82
C ILE A 67 15.77 9.99 -10.27
N TYR A 68 15.15 8.84 -10.54
CA TYR A 68 14.70 8.48 -11.89
C TYR A 68 13.75 9.54 -12.47
N ASN A 69 12.80 10.04 -11.68
CA ASN A 69 11.87 11.05 -12.17
C ASN A 69 12.53 12.41 -12.47
N ALA A 70 13.50 12.83 -11.66
CA ALA A 70 14.27 14.05 -11.89
C ALA A 70 15.22 13.93 -13.09
N SER A 71 15.79 12.74 -13.30
CA SER A 71 16.82 12.45 -14.31
C SER A 71 16.31 11.75 -15.57
N LYS A 72 15.01 11.80 -15.87
CA LYS A 72 14.47 11.10 -17.07
C LYS A 72 15.16 11.52 -18.37
N SER A 73 15.52 12.80 -18.51
CA SER A 73 16.24 13.33 -19.66
C SER A 73 17.68 12.82 -19.73
N ASP A 74 18.31 12.68 -18.57
CA ASP A 74 19.74 12.42 -18.41
C ASP A 74 19.98 11.04 -17.79
N PHE A 75 19.07 10.09 -18.11
CA PHE A 75 19.04 8.76 -17.52
C PHE A 75 20.38 8.03 -17.63
N GLN A 76 21.02 8.13 -18.80
CA GLN A 76 22.28 7.46 -19.06
C GLN A 76 23.42 8.06 -18.24
N GLU A 77 23.40 9.38 -18.02
CA GLU A 77 24.41 10.06 -17.20
C GLU A 77 24.34 9.61 -15.74
N VAL A 78 23.14 9.45 -15.18
CA VAL A 78 22.97 8.93 -13.80
C VAL A 78 23.42 7.48 -13.68
N VAL A 79 23.10 6.65 -14.68
CA VAL A 79 23.55 5.24 -14.76
C VAL A 79 25.08 5.16 -14.87
N ASP A 80 25.69 6.02 -15.67
CA ASP A 80 27.15 6.05 -15.86
C ASP A 80 27.88 6.71 -14.67
N GLY A 81 27.19 7.57 -13.90
CA GLY A 81 27.72 8.30 -12.75
C GLY A 81 28.25 7.40 -11.63
N GLY A 82 27.59 6.28 -11.35
CA GLY A 82 28.04 5.33 -10.33
C GLY A 82 29.42 4.71 -10.64
N ILE A 83 29.71 4.50 -11.93
CA ILE A 83 31.00 3.99 -12.41
C ILE A 83 32.13 4.98 -12.13
N HIS A 84 31.87 6.29 -12.14
CA HIS A 84 32.89 7.30 -11.85
C HIS A 84 33.39 7.22 -10.41
N ALA A 85 32.49 7.14 -9.42
CA ALA A 85 32.87 7.02 -8.00
C ALA A 85 33.64 5.72 -7.71
N LEU A 86 33.23 4.62 -8.37
CA LEU A 86 33.93 3.34 -8.28
C LEU A 86 35.35 3.42 -8.87
N ARG A 87 35.50 4.08 -10.03
CA ARG A 87 36.79 4.27 -10.70
C ARG A 87 37.74 5.11 -9.85
N GLU A 88 37.27 6.20 -9.26
CA GLU A 88 38.09 7.07 -8.41
C GLU A 88 38.60 6.33 -7.17
N THR A 89 37.72 5.58 -6.50
CA THR A 89 38.10 4.77 -5.32
C THR A 89 39.10 3.67 -5.71
N SER A 90 38.91 3.05 -6.87
CA SER A 90 39.86 2.05 -7.40
C SER A 90 41.24 2.66 -7.70
N VAL A 91 41.28 3.88 -8.27
CA VAL A 91 42.54 4.60 -8.52
C VAL A 91 43.24 4.94 -7.20
N GLN A 92 42.50 5.40 -6.18
CA GLN A 92 43.07 5.67 -4.85
C GLN A 92 43.67 4.40 -4.22
N ARG A 93 42.98 3.26 -4.33
CA ARG A 93 43.49 1.96 -3.86
C ARG A 93 44.78 1.58 -4.58
N ASP A 94 44.81 1.69 -5.91
CA ASP A 94 45.98 1.33 -6.72
C ASP A 94 47.19 2.24 -6.43
N LEU A 95 46.96 3.53 -6.16
CA LEU A 95 48.00 4.46 -5.73
C LEU A 95 48.57 4.08 -4.35
N LEU A 96 47.71 3.71 -3.40
CA LEU A 96 48.16 3.26 -2.07
C LEU A 96 48.95 1.95 -2.11
N LEU A 97 48.53 1.00 -2.95
CA LEU A 97 49.26 -0.24 -3.17
C LEU A 97 50.68 0.04 -3.69
N ARG A 98 50.82 0.97 -4.65
CA ARG A 98 52.14 1.37 -5.16
C ARG A 98 52.99 2.10 -4.12
N SER A 99 52.39 2.96 -3.30
CA SER A 99 53.13 3.68 -2.25
C SER A 99 53.54 2.77 -1.09
N ARG A 100 52.75 1.74 -0.77
CA ARG A 100 53.04 0.76 0.27
C ARG A 100 54.41 0.12 0.06
N ASP A 101 54.72 -0.29 -1.16
CA ASP A 101 55.99 -0.96 -1.51
C ASP A 101 57.21 -0.06 -1.30
N THR A 102 57.01 1.27 -1.30
CA THR A 102 58.07 2.26 -1.10
C THR A 102 58.20 2.74 0.34
N ALA A 103 57.22 2.47 1.19
CA ALA A 103 57.19 2.94 2.58
C ALA A 103 58.03 2.04 3.49
N THR A 104 59.01 2.65 4.18
CA THR A 104 59.90 1.96 5.12
C THR A 104 59.32 1.79 6.53
N SER A 105 58.24 2.50 6.87
CA SER A 105 57.51 2.39 8.14
C SER A 105 56.00 2.53 7.94
N GLY A 106 55.22 2.07 8.91
CA GLY A 106 53.74 2.20 8.92
C GLY A 106 53.00 1.21 8.01
N GLN A 107 53.57 0.04 7.73
CA GLN A 107 52.98 -0.95 6.82
C GLN A 107 51.60 -1.43 7.29
N GLU A 108 51.39 -1.54 8.61
CA GLU A 108 50.11 -1.97 9.17
C GLU A 108 49.00 -0.94 8.92
N GLU A 109 49.32 0.35 9.02
CA GLU A 109 48.38 1.43 8.68
C GLU A 109 48.04 1.44 7.19
N TYR A 110 49.02 1.19 6.30
CA TYR A 110 48.75 1.03 4.88
C TYR A 110 47.83 -0.16 4.61
N ASP A 111 48.07 -1.30 5.26
CA ASP A 111 47.23 -2.50 5.08
C ASP A 111 45.80 -2.25 5.51
N ARG A 112 45.58 -1.60 6.66
CA ARG A 112 44.23 -1.19 7.10
C ARG A 112 43.56 -0.22 6.13
N LEU A 113 44.32 0.73 5.58
CA LEU A 113 43.80 1.71 4.63
C LEU A 113 43.42 1.07 3.29
N ILE A 114 44.25 0.16 2.79
CA ILE A 114 43.99 -0.62 1.58
C ILE A 114 42.74 -1.48 1.79
N GLU A 115 42.64 -2.20 2.91
CA GLU A 115 41.48 -3.02 3.24
C GLU A 115 40.18 -2.19 3.34
N SER A 116 40.27 -0.98 3.92
CA SER A 116 39.16 -0.03 3.98
C SER A 116 38.73 0.45 2.58
N LEU A 117 39.69 0.76 1.69
CA LEU A 117 39.39 1.14 0.31
C LEU A 117 38.85 -0.02 -0.52
N GLU A 118 39.32 -1.25 -0.31
CA GLU A 118 38.74 -2.43 -0.94
C GLU A 118 37.28 -2.62 -0.52
N TYR A 119 37.01 -2.54 0.78
CA TYR A 119 35.66 -2.59 1.31
C TYR A 119 34.76 -1.49 0.71
N LYS A 120 35.25 -0.24 0.67
CA LYS A 120 34.54 0.89 0.04
C LYS A 120 34.30 0.65 -1.44
N THR A 121 35.28 0.14 -2.18
CA THR A 121 35.15 -0.16 -3.62
C THR A 121 34.07 -1.20 -3.86
N GLU A 122 34.03 -2.28 -3.06
CA GLU A 122 33.01 -3.31 -3.19
C GLU A 122 31.62 -2.81 -2.82
N LEU A 123 31.51 -2.00 -1.76
CA LEU A 123 30.26 -1.37 -1.38
C LEU A 123 29.73 -0.43 -2.47
N LEU A 124 30.60 0.40 -3.06
CA LEU A 124 30.25 1.28 -4.18
C LEU A 124 29.83 0.47 -5.40
N SER A 125 30.50 -0.64 -5.69
CA SER A 125 30.11 -1.54 -6.79
C SER A 125 28.73 -2.14 -6.54
N LEU A 126 28.43 -2.56 -5.31
CA LEU A 126 27.12 -3.08 -4.92
C LEU A 126 26.02 -2.02 -5.12
N LEU A 127 26.27 -0.78 -4.70
CA LEU A 127 25.34 0.34 -4.86
C LEU A 127 25.17 0.77 -6.32
N ASP A 128 26.23 0.71 -7.13
CA ASP A 128 26.17 0.96 -8.58
C ASP A 128 25.25 -0.07 -9.25
N TYR A 129 25.46 -1.37 -9.01
CA TYR A 129 24.58 -2.41 -9.55
C TYR A 129 23.13 -2.28 -9.08
N TYR A 130 22.94 -1.89 -7.82
CA TYR A 130 21.61 -1.65 -7.26
C TYR A 130 20.90 -0.47 -7.92
N THR A 131 21.62 0.64 -8.08
CA THR A 131 21.15 1.85 -8.77
C THR A 131 20.80 1.53 -10.21
N ASN A 132 21.70 0.86 -10.94
CA ASN A 132 21.48 0.42 -12.31
C ASN A 132 20.24 -0.47 -12.44
N TYR A 133 20.09 -1.43 -11.53
CA TYR A 133 18.91 -2.26 -11.46
C TYR A 133 17.63 -1.45 -11.30
N PHE A 134 17.54 -0.60 -10.29
CA PHE A 134 16.31 0.15 -9.99
C PHE A 134 16.02 1.25 -11.01
N MET A 135 17.03 1.92 -11.57
CA MET A 135 16.85 2.91 -12.63
C MET A 135 16.22 2.29 -13.87
N HIS A 136 16.75 1.16 -14.35
CA HIS A 136 16.14 0.43 -15.46
C HIS A 136 14.76 -0.15 -15.10
N TYR A 137 14.57 -0.59 -13.85
CA TYR A 137 13.27 -1.07 -13.38
C TYR A 137 12.21 0.05 -13.38
N TYR A 138 12.54 1.25 -12.89
CA TYR A 138 11.66 2.42 -12.90
C TYR A 138 11.35 2.87 -14.33
N ARG A 139 12.34 2.86 -15.21
CA ARG A 139 12.15 3.14 -16.65
C ARG A 139 11.19 2.14 -17.30
N TRP A 140 11.33 0.86 -16.98
CA TRP A 140 10.44 -0.18 -17.48
C TRP A 140 9.00 -0.02 -16.96
N ILE A 141 8.79 0.26 -15.67
CA ILE A 141 7.41 0.45 -15.17
C ILE A 141 6.78 1.76 -15.65
N ASP A 142 7.57 2.80 -15.91
CA ASP A 142 7.06 4.08 -16.42
C ASP A 142 6.70 3.98 -17.91
N THR A 143 7.63 3.48 -18.74
CA THR A 143 7.49 3.46 -20.20
C THR A 143 6.92 2.15 -20.76
N GLY A 144 7.17 1.03 -20.10
CA GLY A 144 6.83 -0.31 -20.58
C GLY A 144 7.78 -0.85 -21.66
N ASP A 145 8.96 -0.27 -21.82
CA ASP A 145 9.92 -0.64 -22.86
C ASP A 145 10.60 -1.99 -22.60
N MET A 146 10.63 -2.85 -23.63
CA MET A 146 11.27 -4.16 -23.52
C MET A 146 12.78 -4.09 -23.27
N PRO A 147 13.56 -3.16 -23.87
CA PRO A 147 14.98 -3.02 -23.55
C PRO A 147 15.25 -2.80 -22.07
N SER A 148 14.58 -1.85 -21.41
CA SER A 148 14.78 -1.68 -19.95
C SER A 148 14.32 -2.89 -19.15
N SER A 149 13.31 -3.64 -19.62
CA SER A 149 12.92 -4.91 -19.00
C SER A 149 14.05 -5.95 -18.99
N VAL A 150 14.85 -5.99 -20.05
CA VAL A 150 16.00 -6.88 -20.15
C VAL A 150 17.16 -6.34 -19.30
N SER A 151 17.46 -5.05 -19.42
CA SER A 151 18.56 -4.41 -18.68
C SER A 151 18.39 -4.53 -17.18
N TYR A 152 17.20 -4.27 -16.63
CA TYR A 152 17.00 -4.38 -15.18
C TYR A 152 17.17 -5.83 -14.70
N LYS A 153 16.77 -6.84 -15.49
CA LYS A 153 16.92 -8.25 -15.09
C LYS A 153 18.38 -8.67 -15.09
N LEU A 154 19.16 -8.18 -16.05
CA LEU A 154 20.59 -8.41 -16.10
C LEU A 154 21.28 -7.76 -14.90
N ALA A 155 21.00 -6.48 -14.65
CA ALA A 155 21.52 -5.73 -13.51
C ALA A 155 21.11 -6.36 -12.16
N MET A 156 19.88 -6.89 -12.05
CA MET A 156 19.43 -7.64 -10.86
C MET A 156 20.26 -8.91 -10.63
N GLY A 157 20.62 -9.62 -11.70
CA GLY A 157 21.50 -10.77 -11.63
C GLY A 157 22.90 -10.40 -11.11
N GLN A 158 23.47 -9.33 -11.66
CA GLN A 158 24.78 -8.79 -11.26
C GLN A 158 24.76 -8.32 -9.80
N PHE A 159 23.74 -7.55 -9.41
CA PHE A 159 23.56 -7.13 -8.02
C PHE A 159 23.53 -8.32 -7.07
N ARG A 160 22.72 -9.35 -7.35
CA ARG A 160 22.64 -10.55 -6.49
C ARG A 160 23.96 -11.32 -6.39
N SER A 161 24.72 -11.43 -7.48
CA SER A 161 26.05 -12.04 -7.42
C SER A 161 27.02 -11.22 -6.56
N THR A 162 27.01 -9.90 -6.69
CA THR A 162 27.86 -9.00 -5.92
C THR A 162 27.49 -9.01 -4.44
N VAL A 163 26.20 -9.05 -4.11
CA VAL A 163 25.74 -9.22 -2.72
C VAL A 163 26.22 -10.54 -2.14
N GLY A 164 26.08 -11.65 -2.86
CA GLY A 164 26.56 -12.96 -2.40
C GLY A 164 28.07 -12.97 -2.13
N TYR A 165 28.85 -12.36 -3.03
CA TYR A 165 30.29 -12.20 -2.85
C TYR A 165 30.63 -11.32 -1.63
N HIS A 166 29.98 -10.16 -1.51
CA HIS A 166 30.18 -9.23 -0.39
C HIS A 166 29.85 -9.89 0.95
N GLN A 167 28.70 -10.57 1.04
CA GLN A 167 28.31 -11.32 2.23
C GLN A 167 29.32 -12.41 2.53
N GLU A 168 29.85 -13.12 1.54
CA GLU A 168 30.85 -14.17 1.77
C GLU A 168 32.19 -13.61 2.28
N LYS A 169 32.67 -12.53 1.66
CA LYS A 169 33.96 -11.91 1.99
C LYS A 169 33.94 -11.17 3.33
N TYR A 170 32.80 -10.58 3.72
CA TYR A 170 32.70 -9.70 4.88
C TYR A 170 31.72 -10.17 5.96
N LYS A 171 31.45 -11.48 6.09
CA LYS A 171 30.50 -12.06 7.08
C LYS A 171 30.64 -11.52 8.51
N GLU A 172 31.87 -11.24 8.93
CA GLU A 172 32.19 -10.83 10.31
C GLU A 172 32.23 -9.31 10.50
N LYS A 173 32.14 -8.52 9.43
CA LYS A 173 32.19 -7.07 9.52
C LYS A 173 30.77 -6.50 9.62
N PRO A 174 30.52 -5.56 10.55
CA PRO A 174 29.25 -4.86 10.59
C PRO A 174 29.05 -4.09 9.27
N ASN A 175 27.79 -4.04 8.81
CA ASN A 175 27.43 -3.19 7.68
C ASN A 175 27.79 -1.73 7.99
N PRO A 176 28.17 -0.94 6.97
CA PRO A 176 28.44 0.47 7.18
C PRO A 176 27.15 1.18 7.59
N PRO A 177 27.23 2.22 8.43
CA PRO A 177 26.05 3.00 8.80
C PRO A 177 25.36 3.52 7.52
N GLY A 178 24.06 3.27 7.43
CA GLY A 178 23.23 3.71 6.29
C GLY A 178 23.20 2.77 5.08
N THR A 179 23.90 1.62 5.12
CA THR A 179 23.75 0.58 4.08
C THR A 179 23.19 -0.68 4.71
N ASP A 180 21.90 -0.69 4.98
CA ASP A 180 21.23 -1.92 5.39
C ASP A 180 21.05 -2.81 4.16
N LEU A 181 21.92 -3.82 4.05
CA LEU A 181 21.87 -4.78 2.96
C LEU A 181 20.53 -5.54 2.94
N GLU A 182 19.88 -5.69 4.10
CA GLU A 182 18.57 -6.31 4.23
C GLU A 182 17.48 -5.48 3.52
N ASP A 183 17.54 -4.16 3.64
CA ASP A 183 16.63 -3.24 2.93
C ASP A 183 16.80 -3.34 1.41
N LEU A 184 18.05 -3.34 0.94
CA LEU A 184 18.37 -3.50 -0.48
C LEU A 184 17.80 -4.83 -1.01
N LEU A 185 18.02 -5.91 -0.26
CA LEU A 185 17.53 -7.24 -0.61
C LEU A 185 16.00 -7.30 -0.61
N THR A 186 15.33 -6.69 0.37
CA THR A 186 13.87 -6.60 0.46
C THR A 186 13.30 -5.87 -0.75
N GLY A 187 13.89 -4.74 -1.14
CA GLY A 187 13.55 -4.01 -2.37
C GLY A 187 13.64 -4.90 -3.61
N THR A 188 14.72 -5.66 -3.76
CA THR A 188 14.88 -6.57 -4.91
C THR A 188 13.94 -7.78 -4.86
N ALA A 189 13.57 -8.24 -3.67
CA ALA A 189 12.64 -9.35 -3.48
C ALA A 189 11.23 -8.95 -3.95
N VAL A 190 10.77 -7.75 -3.58
CA VAL A 190 9.48 -7.19 -4.00
C VAL A 190 9.45 -6.99 -5.51
N ALA A 191 10.46 -6.32 -6.07
CA ALA A 191 10.53 -6.06 -7.51
C ALA A 191 10.72 -7.35 -8.35
N GLY A 192 11.35 -8.39 -7.80
CA GLY A 192 11.44 -9.72 -8.42
C GLY A 192 10.09 -10.43 -8.56
N GLN A 193 9.13 -10.16 -7.67
CA GLN A 193 7.80 -10.77 -7.68
C GLN A 193 6.79 -10.05 -8.60
N THR A 194 7.15 -8.87 -9.11
CA THR A 194 6.28 -8.01 -9.93
C THR A 194 5.58 -8.75 -11.08
N ASN A 195 6.28 -9.60 -11.83
CA ASN A 195 5.67 -10.32 -12.95
C ASN A 195 4.59 -11.32 -12.52
N ARG A 196 4.83 -12.06 -11.43
CA ARG A 196 3.88 -13.04 -10.91
C ARG A 196 2.64 -12.33 -10.38
N ALA A 197 2.86 -11.29 -9.60
CA ALA A 197 1.80 -10.57 -8.94
C ALA A 197 0.96 -9.75 -9.94
N MET A 198 1.57 -9.18 -10.98
CA MET A 198 0.85 -8.56 -12.11
C MET A 198 -0.05 -9.54 -12.84
N ARG A 199 0.39 -10.79 -13.10
CA ARG A 199 -0.44 -11.82 -13.74
C ARG A 199 -1.67 -12.14 -12.89
N TRP A 200 -1.50 -12.36 -11.60
CA TRP A 200 -2.62 -12.66 -10.69
C TRP A 200 -3.53 -11.46 -10.47
N ALA A 201 -2.98 -10.25 -10.40
CA ALA A 201 -3.75 -9.01 -10.35
C ALA A 201 -4.65 -8.87 -11.58
N ARG A 202 -4.13 -9.16 -12.80
CA ARG A 202 -4.92 -9.17 -14.04
C ARG A 202 -6.03 -10.21 -14.00
N VAL A 203 -5.73 -11.45 -13.59
CA VAL A 203 -6.73 -12.52 -13.46
C VAL A 203 -7.84 -12.10 -12.49
N LEU A 204 -7.47 -11.60 -11.31
CA LEU A 204 -8.43 -11.19 -10.30
C LEU A 204 -9.26 -9.98 -10.77
N ALA A 205 -8.64 -8.99 -11.42
CA ALA A 205 -9.33 -7.84 -11.99
C ALA A 205 -10.34 -8.28 -13.06
N VAL A 206 -9.98 -9.21 -13.95
CA VAL A 206 -10.88 -9.76 -14.98
C VAL A 206 -12.05 -10.52 -14.35
N VAL A 207 -11.79 -11.35 -13.33
CA VAL A 207 -12.85 -12.09 -12.62
C VAL A 207 -13.83 -11.14 -11.95
N LEU A 208 -13.34 -10.11 -11.25
CA LEU A 208 -14.17 -9.15 -10.55
C LEU A 208 -14.94 -8.23 -11.52
N LEU A 209 -14.30 -7.83 -12.62
CA LEU A 209 -14.95 -7.09 -13.70
C LEU A 209 -16.03 -7.94 -14.36
N PHE A 210 -15.76 -9.23 -14.63
CA PHE A 210 -16.74 -10.17 -15.16
C PHE A 210 -17.94 -10.31 -14.22
N MET A 211 -17.71 -10.46 -12.91
CA MET A 211 -18.79 -10.50 -11.92
C MET A 211 -19.61 -9.20 -11.89
N LEU A 212 -18.96 -8.05 -12.02
CA LEU A 212 -19.62 -6.75 -12.07
C LEU A 212 -20.47 -6.58 -13.33
N ILE A 213 -19.93 -6.93 -14.51
CA ILE A 213 -20.63 -6.87 -15.80
C ILE A 213 -21.81 -7.85 -15.81
N MET A 214 -21.59 -9.08 -15.36
CA MET A 214 -22.65 -10.09 -15.23
C MET A 214 -23.72 -9.66 -14.23
N GLY A 215 -23.44 -8.73 -13.31
CA GLY A 215 -24.45 -8.20 -12.40
C GLY A 215 -25.38 -7.13 -12.99
N ILE A 216 -25.07 -6.61 -14.19
CA ILE A 216 -25.87 -5.56 -14.84
C ILE A 216 -27.17 -6.18 -15.37
N PRO A 217 -28.37 -5.68 -14.99
CA PRO A 217 -29.64 -6.30 -15.35
C PRO A 217 -29.91 -6.44 -16.85
N ARG A 218 -29.29 -5.61 -17.69
CA ARG A 218 -29.48 -5.65 -19.15
C ARG A 218 -28.83 -6.87 -19.81
N PHE A 219 -27.77 -7.43 -19.22
CA PHE A 219 -27.03 -8.54 -19.83
C PHE A 219 -27.60 -9.91 -19.45
N ILE A 220 -28.32 -10.00 -18.32
CA ILE A 220 -28.99 -11.24 -17.93
C ILE A 220 -30.42 -11.17 -18.42
N ARG A 221 -30.76 -12.00 -19.40
CA ARG A 221 -32.16 -12.33 -19.71
C ARG A 221 -32.72 -13.07 -18.50
N ASP A 222 -33.54 -12.41 -17.69
CA ASP A 222 -34.26 -13.04 -16.59
C ASP A 222 -35.07 -14.22 -17.14
N ARG A 223 -34.57 -15.44 -16.97
CA ARG A 223 -35.33 -16.67 -17.25
C ARG A 223 -36.23 -16.95 -16.05
N GLY A 224 -37.36 -16.25 -15.97
CA GLY A 224 -38.37 -16.43 -14.93
C GLY A 224 -38.02 -15.82 -13.56
N TYR A 225 -38.54 -16.40 -12.47
CA TYR A 225 -38.50 -15.87 -11.09
C TYR A 225 -37.11 -15.90 -10.39
N ARG A 226 -36.02 -16.30 -11.07
CA ARG A 226 -34.71 -16.47 -10.42
C ARG A 226 -33.64 -15.54 -11.01
N LYS A 227 -33.18 -14.58 -10.19
CA LYS A 227 -32.10 -13.64 -10.53
C LYS A 227 -30.72 -14.29 -10.29
N PHE A 228 -29.73 -13.91 -11.09
CA PHE A 228 -28.34 -14.36 -10.90
C PHE A 228 -27.72 -13.71 -9.66
N ALA A 229 -26.91 -14.45 -8.88
CA ALA A 229 -26.28 -13.91 -7.67
C ALA A 229 -25.38 -12.70 -7.94
N GLY A 230 -24.76 -12.59 -9.12
CA GLY A 230 -23.97 -11.42 -9.52
C GLY A 230 -24.78 -10.12 -9.54
N SER A 231 -26.10 -10.19 -9.77
CA SER A 231 -26.96 -9.01 -9.70
C SER A 231 -27.03 -8.45 -8.27
N LEU A 232 -26.95 -9.31 -7.24
CA LEU A 232 -26.88 -8.89 -5.84
C LEU A 232 -25.58 -8.16 -5.53
N TYR A 233 -24.44 -8.60 -6.08
CA TYR A 233 -23.16 -7.89 -5.94
C TYR A 233 -23.24 -6.48 -6.55
N PHE A 234 -23.79 -6.37 -7.77
CA PHE A 234 -24.01 -5.09 -8.44
C PHE A 234 -25.01 -4.20 -7.69
N ASP A 235 -26.13 -4.76 -7.25
CA ASP A 235 -27.16 -4.01 -6.53
C ASP A 235 -26.66 -3.56 -5.15
N ALA A 236 -25.89 -4.37 -4.44
CA ALA A 236 -25.26 -3.95 -3.19
C ALA A 236 -24.33 -2.74 -3.41
N LEU A 237 -23.58 -2.71 -4.51
CA LEU A 237 -22.68 -1.62 -4.86
C LEU A 237 -23.43 -0.35 -5.29
N PHE A 238 -24.30 -0.43 -6.29
CA PHE A 238 -24.84 0.77 -6.94
C PHE A 238 -26.28 1.10 -6.53
N ARG A 239 -27.03 0.10 -6.05
CA ARG A 239 -28.47 0.22 -5.76
C ARG A 239 -28.83 -0.48 -4.45
N PRO A 240 -28.20 -0.13 -3.30
CA PRO A 240 -28.44 -0.84 -2.04
C PRO A 240 -29.93 -0.79 -1.60
N HIS A 241 -30.67 0.21 -2.08
CA HIS A 241 -32.10 0.36 -1.90
C HIS A 241 -32.97 -0.65 -2.66
N MET A 242 -32.43 -1.43 -3.60
CA MET A 242 -33.16 -2.45 -4.37
C MET A 242 -32.93 -3.88 -3.86
N VAL A 243 -32.03 -4.07 -2.89
CA VAL A 243 -31.64 -5.39 -2.36
C VAL A 243 -32.78 -6.12 -1.59
N SER A 244 -34.02 -5.63 -1.57
CA SER A 244 -35.11 -6.17 -0.73
C SER A 244 -35.92 -7.33 -1.32
N ASP A 245 -35.77 -7.67 -2.61
CA ASP A 245 -36.53 -8.75 -3.26
C ASP A 245 -35.84 -10.12 -3.07
N LEU A 246 -35.52 -10.46 -1.82
CA LEU A 246 -34.47 -11.46 -1.50
C LEU A 246 -34.76 -12.92 -1.81
N ASN A 247 -36.01 -13.27 -2.11
CA ASN A 247 -36.40 -14.68 -2.29
C ASN A 247 -36.06 -15.26 -3.68
N ALA A 248 -35.31 -14.54 -4.53
CA ALA A 248 -35.16 -14.88 -5.95
C ALA A 248 -33.76 -15.29 -6.41
N TRP A 249 -32.70 -15.25 -5.60
CA TRP A 249 -31.35 -15.52 -6.12
C TRP A 249 -30.91 -16.97 -5.92
N HIS A 250 -30.49 -17.61 -7.02
CA HIS A 250 -29.86 -18.92 -6.97
C HIS A 250 -28.35 -18.76 -6.69
N SER A 251 -27.76 -19.63 -5.85
CA SER A 251 -26.31 -19.71 -5.58
C SER A 251 -25.69 -18.60 -4.70
N ILE A 252 -26.47 -17.91 -3.86
CA ILE A 252 -25.95 -16.86 -2.96
C ILE A 252 -24.85 -17.39 -2.04
N SER A 253 -25.02 -18.58 -1.46
CA SER A 253 -24.02 -19.17 -0.55
C SER A 253 -22.67 -19.39 -1.25
N ARG A 254 -22.69 -19.82 -2.52
CA ARG A 254 -21.46 -19.96 -3.33
C ARG A 254 -20.82 -18.59 -3.56
N LEU A 255 -21.60 -17.59 -3.93
CA LEU A 255 -21.10 -16.23 -4.13
C LEU A 255 -20.52 -15.62 -2.84
N ALA A 256 -21.15 -15.83 -1.69
CA ALA A 256 -20.66 -15.35 -0.40
C ALA A 256 -19.27 -15.90 -0.10
N VAL A 257 -19.11 -17.22 -0.25
CA VAL A 257 -17.81 -17.90 -0.09
C VAL A 257 -16.80 -17.41 -1.14
N SER A 258 -17.21 -17.29 -2.41
CA SER A 258 -16.34 -16.79 -3.48
C SER A 258 -15.85 -15.36 -3.21
N LEU A 259 -16.69 -14.45 -2.71
CA LEU A 259 -16.27 -13.09 -2.40
C LEU A 259 -15.29 -13.04 -1.23
N ILE A 260 -15.46 -13.87 -0.20
CA ILE A 260 -14.49 -13.99 0.89
C ILE A 260 -13.16 -14.53 0.34
N ILE A 261 -13.20 -15.59 -0.46
CA ILE A 261 -11.99 -16.16 -1.08
C ILE A 261 -11.31 -15.14 -1.98
N LEU A 262 -12.05 -14.42 -2.82
CA LEU A 262 -11.51 -13.37 -3.70
C LEU A 262 -10.91 -12.21 -2.90
N TYR A 263 -11.52 -11.85 -1.77
CA TYR A 263 -10.98 -10.84 -0.86
C TYR A 263 -9.66 -11.28 -0.24
N LEU A 264 -9.60 -12.52 0.29
CA LEU A 264 -8.38 -13.10 0.85
C LEU A 264 -7.30 -13.29 -0.22
N PHE A 265 -7.68 -13.73 -1.42
CA PHE A 265 -6.79 -13.90 -2.56
C PHE A 265 -6.22 -12.56 -3.04
N GLY A 266 -7.03 -11.50 -3.04
CA GLY A 266 -6.52 -10.15 -3.25
C GLY A 266 -5.54 -9.71 -2.17
N GLY A 267 -5.77 -10.11 -0.91
CA GLY A 267 -4.79 -9.97 0.16
C GLY A 267 -3.47 -10.69 -0.11
N VAL A 268 -3.50 -11.91 -0.67
CA VAL A 268 -2.30 -12.67 -1.06
C VAL A 268 -1.57 -12.03 -2.25
N ILE A 269 -2.30 -11.45 -3.19
CA ILE A 269 -1.70 -10.66 -4.27
C ILE A 269 -1.03 -9.42 -3.68
N LEU A 270 -1.70 -8.73 -2.74
CA LEU A 270 -1.12 -7.62 -2.01
C LEU A 270 0.13 -8.04 -1.20
N SER A 271 0.16 -9.26 -0.64
CA SER A 271 1.34 -9.81 0.05
C SER A 271 2.42 -10.31 -0.89
N SER A 272 2.22 -10.27 -2.20
CA SER A 272 3.34 -10.42 -3.14
C SER A 272 4.07 -9.09 -3.33
N PHE A 273 3.48 -8.01 -2.82
CA PHE A 273 3.99 -6.64 -2.86
C PHE A 273 4.46 -6.17 -1.50
N SER A 274 4.02 -6.86 -0.45
CA SER A 274 4.38 -6.60 0.93
C SER A 274 4.69 -7.87 1.69
N SER A 275 5.13 -7.79 2.94
CA SER A 275 5.07 -8.95 3.82
C SER A 275 3.65 -9.50 3.93
N TRP A 276 3.56 -10.80 4.17
CA TRP A 276 2.31 -11.53 4.39
C TRP A 276 1.53 -11.03 5.61
N LEU A 277 2.21 -10.43 6.58
CA LEU A 277 1.61 -9.98 7.83
C LEU A 277 0.65 -8.81 7.59
N VAL A 278 1.02 -7.86 6.73
CA VAL A 278 0.22 -6.66 6.47
C VAL A 278 -1.17 -6.99 5.90
N PRO A 279 -1.32 -7.76 4.81
CA PRO A 279 -2.64 -8.05 4.26
C PRO A 279 -3.45 -8.97 5.17
N VAL A 280 -2.80 -9.80 5.99
CA VAL A 280 -3.49 -10.59 7.02
C VAL A 280 -4.07 -9.69 8.09
N VAL A 281 -3.27 -8.79 8.68
CA VAL A 281 -3.74 -7.86 9.71
C VAL A 281 -4.83 -6.94 9.16
N LEU A 282 -4.59 -6.29 8.02
CA LEU A 282 -5.58 -5.40 7.38
C LEU A 282 -6.83 -6.16 6.91
N GLY A 283 -6.66 -7.38 6.41
CA GLY A 283 -7.76 -8.25 5.98
C GLY A 283 -8.64 -8.69 7.14
N LEU A 284 -8.03 -9.16 8.24
CA LEU A 284 -8.74 -9.55 9.47
C LEU A 284 -9.44 -8.35 10.11
N LEU A 285 -8.75 -7.21 10.23
CA LEU A 285 -9.33 -5.97 10.73
C LEU A 285 -10.48 -5.50 9.83
N GLY A 286 -10.31 -5.63 8.51
CA GLY A 286 -11.36 -5.36 7.52
C GLY A 286 -12.56 -6.30 7.64
N LEU A 287 -12.39 -7.54 8.09
CA LEU A 287 -13.45 -8.52 8.30
C LEU A 287 -14.25 -8.30 9.60
N LEU A 288 -13.68 -7.63 10.59
CA LEU A 288 -14.30 -7.44 11.91
C LEU A 288 -15.71 -6.81 11.84
N PRO A 289 -15.96 -5.70 11.11
CA PRO A 289 -17.32 -5.16 10.99
C PRO A 289 -18.29 -6.11 10.30
N LEU A 290 -17.80 -6.97 9.40
CA LEU A 290 -18.65 -7.97 8.75
C LEU A 290 -19.13 -8.97 9.80
N VAL A 291 -18.18 -9.58 10.54
CA VAL A 291 -18.47 -10.58 11.57
C VAL A 291 -19.43 -10.00 12.60
N PHE A 292 -19.13 -8.81 13.13
CA PHE A 292 -19.98 -8.13 14.11
C PHE A 292 -21.40 -7.91 13.58
N LEU A 293 -21.55 -7.32 12.39
CA LEU A 293 -22.89 -7.07 11.83
C LEU A 293 -23.64 -8.38 11.56
N THR A 294 -22.98 -9.41 11.05
CA THR A 294 -23.63 -10.72 10.83
C THR A 294 -24.12 -11.36 12.14
N LEU A 295 -23.36 -11.24 13.23
CA LEU A 295 -23.73 -11.78 14.54
C LEU A 295 -24.91 -11.02 15.17
N VAL A 296 -24.91 -9.69 15.10
CA VAL A 296 -25.96 -8.86 15.73
C VAL A 296 -27.29 -8.94 14.99
N MET A 297 -27.28 -9.29 13.70
CA MET A 297 -28.49 -9.27 12.87
C MET A 297 -29.40 -10.49 13.04
N ASP A 298 -29.02 -11.47 13.85
CA ASP A 298 -29.84 -12.59 14.34
C ASP A 298 -30.77 -13.21 13.28
N ASN A 299 -30.21 -13.45 12.08
CA ASN A 299 -30.95 -14.01 10.95
C ASN A 299 -30.09 -15.03 10.21
N SER A 300 -29.89 -16.18 10.84
CA SER A 300 -29.04 -17.27 10.33
C SER A 300 -29.41 -17.70 8.90
N ARG A 301 -30.72 -17.64 8.56
CA ARG A 301 -31.25 -17.99 7.23
C ARG A 301 -30.82 -17.03 6.11
N LYS A 302 -30.39 -15.81 6.44
CA LYS A 302 -29.99 -14.77 5.47
C LYS A 302 -28.51 -14.39 5.56
N SER A 303 -27.71 -15.17 6.28
CA SER A 303 -26.28 -14.91 6.49
C SER A 303 -25.50 -14.70 5.17
N ALA A 304 -25.75 -15.53 4.16
CA ALA A 304 -25.09 -15.41 2.85
C ALA A 304 -25.42 -14.09 2.12
N GLU A 305 -26.66 -13.64 2.17
CA GLU A 305 -27.10 -12.37 1.56
C GLU A 305 -26.42 -11.16 2.25
N ILE A 306 -26.35 -11.24 3.58
CA ILE A 306 -25.69 -10.24 4.42
C ILE A 306 -24.20 -10.18 4.08
N ILE A 307 -23.54 -11.33 3.98
CA ILE A 307 -22.12 -11.42 3.64
C ILE A 307 -21.85 -10.81 2.27
N VAL A 308 -22.58 -11.22 1.22
CA VAL A 308 -22.38 -10.71 -0.14
C VAL A 308 -22.49 -9.20 -0.18
N SER A 309 -23.53 -8.64 0.44
CA SER A 309 -23.81 -7.22 0.30
C SER A 309 -22.87 -6.33 1.14
N LEU A 310 -22.41 -6.83 2.29
CA LEU A 310 -21.39 -6.15 3.12
C LEU A 310 -19.97 -6.31 2.55
N MET A 311 -19.71 -7.37 1.78
CA MET A 311 -18.43 -7.60 1.11
C MET A 311 -18.28 -6.83 -0.18
N ALA A 312 -19.37 -6.62 -0.93
CA ALA A 312 -19.32 -5.98 -2.24
C ALA A 312 -18.51 -4.66 -2.28
N PRO A 313 -18.76 -3.66 -1.41
CA PRO A 313 -17.98 -2.43 -1.39
C PRO A 313 -16.51 -2.63 -0.95
N LYS A 314 -16.21 -3.61 -0.10
CA LYS A 314 -14.82 -3.91 0.31
C LYS A 314 -14.02 -4.49 -0.84
N VAL A 315 -14.60 -5.47 -1.54
CA VAL A 315 -14.01 -6.07 -2.74
C VAL A 315 -13.83 -5.01 -3.82
N PHE A 316 -14.76 -4.06 -3.95
CA PHE A 316 -14.63 -2.98 -4.93
C PHE A 316 -13.46 -2.01 -4.63
N ILE A 317 -13.23 -1.68 -3.35
CA ILE A 317 -12.03 -0.91 -2.94
C ILE A 317 -10.76 -1.69 -3.30
N LEU A 318 -10.75 -2.99 -3.03
CA LEU A 318 -9.64 -3.88 -3.38
C LEU A 318 -9.41 -3.93 -4.90
N VAL A 319 -10.48 -4.00 -5.71
CA VAL A 319 -10.41 -3.94 -7.18
C VAL A 319 -9.69 -2.68 -7.65
N MET A 320 -9.97 -1.53 -7.04
CA MET A 320 -9.33 -0.27 -7.44
C MET A 320 -7.80 -0.36 -7.32
N VAL A 321 -7.30 -0.86 -6.19
CA VAL A 321 -5.85 -1.01 -5.96
C VAL A 321 -5.26 -2.06 -6.91
N ILE A 322 -5.93 -3.20 -7.04
CA ILE A 322 -5.47 -4.31 -7.88
C ILE A 322 -5.50 -3.94 -9.37
N ALA A 323 -6.47 -3.13 -9.82
CA ALA A 323 -6.57 -2.68 -11.21
C ALA A 323 -5.36 -1.81 -11.60
N ILE A 324 -4.87 -0.96 -10.71
CA ILE A 324 -3.66 -0.18 -10.94
C ILE A 324 -2.44 -1.10 -10.97
N ALA A 325 -2.34 -2.00 -9.99
CA ALA A 325 -1.24 -2.98 -9.92
C ALA A 325 -1.24 -3.97 -11.10
N ALA A 326 -2.39 -4.23 -11.72
CA ALA A 326 -2.52 -5.10 -12.88
C ALA A 326 -1.85 -4.53 -14.14
N VAL A 327 -1.61 -3.22 -14.21
CA VAL A 327 -1.01 -2.57 -15.39
C VAL A 327 0.47 -2.97 -15.50
N ARG A 328 1.29 -2.57 -14.53
CA ARG A 328 2.75 -2.79 -14.50
C ARG A 328 3.29 -3.17 -13.13
N GLY A 329 2.43 -3.71 -12.26
CA GLY A 329 2.80 -4.16 -10.92
C GLY A 329 2.58 -3.13 -9.82
N PRO A 330 2.96 -3.47 -8.58
CA PRO A 330 2.69 -2.66 -7.39
C PRO A 330 3.60 -1.43 -7.30
N MET A 331 4.86 -1.57 -7.71
CA MET A 331 5.81 -0.46 -7.69
C MET A 331 5.39 0.63 -8.66
N TYR A 332 4.60 0.31 -9.69
CA TYR A 332 3.98 1.33 -10.54
C TYR A 332 2.96 2.18 -9.78
N PHE A 333 2.16 1.56 -8.90
CA PHE A 333 1.26 2.30 -8.01
C PHE A 333 2.04 3.22 -7.07
N TRP A 334 3.04 2.68 -6.37
CA TRP A 334 3.86 3.47 -5.43
C TRP A 334 4.65 4.58 -6.12
N TYR A 335 5.28 4.29 -7.26
CA TYR A 335 5.97 5.26 -8.11
C TYR A 335 5.08 6.48 -8.39
N HIS A 336 3.88 6.27 -8.94
CA HIS A 336 2.97 7.39 -9.22
C HIS A 336 2.38 8.03 -7.97
N PHE A 337 2.16 7.27 -6.90
CA PHE A 337 1.64 7.80 -5.64
C PHE A 337 2.60 8.82 -5.01
N TRP A 338 3.90 8.57 -5.06
CA TRP A 338 4.90 9.46 -4.47
C TRP A 338 5.30 10.63 -5.38
N ILE A 339 5.38 10.39 -6.69
CA ILE A 339 5.87 11.38 -7.64
C ILE A 339 4.76 12.29 -8.16
N SER A 340 3.57 11.75 -8.44
CA SER A 340 2.48 12.53 -9.04
C SER A 340 1.50 13.02 -7.97
N GLN A 341 1.57 14.33 -7.69
CA GLN A 341 0.62 15.00 -6.79
C GLN A 341 -0.84 14.83 -7.26
N LEU A 342 -1.08 14.90 -8.58
CA LEU A 342 -2.41 14.72 -9.16
C LEU A 342 -2.92 13.29 -8.96
N PHE A 343 -2.08 12.29 -9.25
CA PHE A 343 -2.46 10.89 -9.07
C PHE A 343 -2.80 10.61 -7.61
N ARG A 344 -1.96 11.05 -6.66
CA ARG A 344 -2.21 10.90 -5.23
C ARG A 344 -3.50 11.58 -4.80
N ALA A 345 -3.75 12.82 -5.24
CA ALA A 345 -4.97 13.54 -4.90
C ALA A 345 -6.23 12.81 -5.43
N LEU A 346 -6.22 12.40 -6.70
CA LEU A 346 -7.33 11.66 -7.31
C LEU A 346 -7.54 10.30 -6.62
N PHE A 347 -6.47 9.55 -6.39
CA PHE A 347 -6.53 8.25 -5.73
C PHE A 347 -7.12 8.37 -4.32
N LEU A 348 -6.61 9.30 -3.50
CA LEU A 348 -7.11 9.51 -2.14
C LEU A 348 -8.56 10.00 -2.12
N THR A 349 -8.94 10.90 -3.03
CA THR A 349 -10.34 11.32 -3.20
C THR A 349 -11.25 10.14 -3.48
N VAL A 350 -10.91 9.31 -4.47
CA VAL A 350 -11.72 8.14 -4.83
C VAL A 350 -11.73 7.12 -3.69
N PHE A 351 -10.58 6.84 -3.07
CA PHE A 351 -10.47 5.91 -1.96
C PHE A 351 -11.38 6.30 -0.78
N VAL A 352 -11.32 7.58 -0.37
CA VAL A 352 -12.16 8.13 0.71
C VAL A 352 -13.64 8.11 0.33
N MET A 353 -13.96 8.48 -0.92
CA MET A 353 -15.32 8.38 -1.46
C MET A 353 -15.86 6.94 -1.34
N LEU A 354 -15.04 5.93 -1.67
CA LEU A 354 -15.42 4.53 -1.56
C LEU A 354 -15.57 4.05 -0.11
N ILE A 355 -14.78 4.57 0.83
CA ILE A 355 -14.97 4.30 2.27
C ILE A 355 -16.32 4.83 2.75
N PHE A 356 -16.67 6.08 2.41
CA PHE A 356 -17.97 6.64 2.77
C PHE A 356 -19.13 5.91 2.08
N HIS A 357 -18.94 5.54 0.82
CA HIS A 357 -19.90 4.71 0.09
C HIS A 357 -20.12 3.35 0.76
N LYS A 358 -19.03 2.67 1.21
CA LYS A 358 -19.10 1.45 2.01
C LYS A 358 -19.94 1.64 3.26
N LEU A 359 -19.70 2.71 4.03
CA LEU A 359 -20.46 3.01 5.25
C LEU A 359 -21.95 3.27 4.94
N HIS A 360 -22.24 3.99 3.87
CA HIS A 360 -23.60 4.25 3.41
C HIS A 360 -24.33 2.96 3.00
N VAL A 361 -23.69 2.09 2.19
CA VAL A 361 -24.23 0.79 1.79
C VAL A 361 -24.52 -0.07 3.03
N ASN A 362 -23.56 -0.19 3.95
CA ASN A 362 -23.74 -0.95 5.19
C ASN A 362 -24.91 -0.41 6.01
N MET A 363 -25.08 0.91 6.10
CA MET A 363 -26.18 1.55 6.82
C MET A 363 -27.54 1.23 6.19
N VAL A 364 -27.66 1.34 4.86
CA VAL A 364 -28.91 1.06 4.12
C VAL A 364 -29.30 -0.41 4.29
N LEU A 365 -28.34 -1.33 4.14
CA LEU A 365 -28.57 -2.77 4.26
C LEU A 365 -28.92 -3.18 5.70
N THR A 366 -28.16 -2.68 6.68
CA THR A 366 -28.42 -2.94 8.10
C THR A 366 -29.81 -2.48 8.48
N ARG A 367 -30.25 -1.31 8.01
CA ARG A 367 -31.61 -0.79 8.24
C ARG A 367 -32.68 -1.74 7.71
N LYS A 368 -32.50 -2.23 6.48
CA LYS A 368 -33.47 -3.11 5.83
C LYS A 368 -33.62 -4.44 6.54
N TRP A 369 -32.51 -5.06 6.94
CA TRP A 369 -32.53 -6.42 7.45
C TRP A 369 -32.69 -6.52 8.97
N SER A 370 -32.29 -5.50 9.73
CA SER A 370 -32.53 -5.48 11.19
C SER A 370 -33.93 -5.00 11.57
N HIS A 371 -34.73 -4.53 10.60
CA HIS A 371 -36.04 -3.88 10.82
C HIS A 371 -36.00 -2.71 11.82
N ARG A 372 -34.82 -2.06 11.96
CA ARG A 372 -34.62 -0.92 12.87
C ARG A 372 -34.78 0.42 12.16
N ASN A 373 -35.01 1.45 12.96
CA ASN A 373 -35.00 2.84 12.50
C ASN A 373 -33.61 3.25 11.94
N ARG A 374 -33.58 4.33 11.15
CA ARG A 374 -32.33 4.90 10.59
C ARG A 374 -31.24 5.07 11.66
N ARG A 375 -31.59 5.63 12.82
CA ARG A 375 -30.66 5.84 13.95
C ARG A 375 -30.08 4.52 14.49
N GLY A 376 -30.88 3.46 14.60
CA GLY A 376 -30.43 2.16 15.09
C GLY A 376 -29.53 1.44 14.09
N ALA A 377 -29.78 1.60 12.78
CA ALA A 377 -28.89 1.09 11.75
C ALA A 377 -27.56 1.85 11.71
N THR A 378 -27.60 3.18 11.80
CA THR A 378 -26.39 4.01 11.92
C THR A 378 -25.58 3.63 13.15
N SER A 379 -26.23 3.36 14.28
CA SER A 379 -25.52 2.98 15.50
C SER A 379 -24.91 1.58 15.41
N MET A 380 -25.56 0.60 14.76
CA MET A 380 -24.94 -0.70 14.50
C MET A 380 -23.68 -0.59 13.64
N VAL A 381 -23.74 0.17 12.54
CA VAL A 381 -22.58 0.38 11.65
C VAL A 381 -21.50 1.22 12.34
N GLY A 382 -21.90 2.23 13.12
CA GLY A 382 -21.02 3.06 13.94
C GLY A 382 -20.29 2.23 14.99
N MET A 383 -20.99 1.33 15.68
CA MET A 383 -20.40 0.40 16.64
C MET A 383 -19.43 -0.58 15.96
N ALA A 384 -19.81 -1.16 14.82
CA ALA A 384 -18.95 -2.07 14.06
C ALA A 384 -17.66 -1.39 13.59
N THR A 385 -17.77 -0.16 13.10
CA THR A 385 -16.62 0.64 12.61
C THR A 385 -15.78 1.15 13.78
N GLY A 386 -16.41 1.59 14.87
CA GLY A 386 -15.74 1.99 16.10
C GLY A 386 -14.94 0.84 16.69
N LEU A 387 -15.51 -0.36 16.75
CA LEU A 387 -14.80 -1.55 17.24
C LEU A 387 -13.61 -1.90 16.35
N GLN A 388 -13.74 -1.78 15.02
CA GLN A 388 -12.62 -1.95 14.09
C GLN A 388 -11.48 -0.96 14.38
N LEU A 389 -11.81 0.32 14.54
CA LEU A 389 -10.82 1.37 14.84
C LEU A 389 -10.21 1.23 16.24
N LEU A 390 -11.00 0.76 17.21
CA LEU A 390 -10.53 0.51 18.57
C LEU A 390 -9.51 -0.62 18.59
N VAL A 391 -9.78 -1.73 17.91
CA VAL A 391 -8.81 -2.83 17.75
C VAL A 391 -7.55 -2.33 17.03
N ALA A 392 -7.68 -1.52 15.99
CA ALA A 392 -6.52 -0.92 15.31
C ALA A 392 -5.69 -0.04 16.26
N GLY A 393 -6.34 0.83 17.04
CA GLY A 393 -5.67 1.69 18.01
C GLY A 393 -5.01 0.91 19.15
N ILE A 394 -5.64 -0.16 19.64
CA ILE A 394 -5.06 -1.06 20.64
C ILE A 394 -3.82 -1.74 20.07
N LEU A 395 -3.87 -2.28 18.84
CA LEU A 395 -2.72 -2.92 18.21
C LEU A 395 -1.55 -1.91 18.03
N LEU A 396 -1.84 -0.72 17.51
CA LEU A 396 -0.82 0.34 17.37
C LEU A 396 -0.24 0.78 18.72
N SER A 397 -1.06 0.84 19.77
CA SER A 397 -0.59 1.20 21.11
C SER A 397 0.20 0.06 21.77
N TRP A 398 -0.12 -1.20 21.46
CA TRP A 398 0.53 -2.37 22.02
C TRP A 398 1.91 -2.61 21.42
N PHE A 399 2.03 -2.49 20.10
CA PHE A 399 3.29 -2.70 19.40
C PHE A 399 4.16 -1.43 19.35
N GLY A 400 3.59 -0.26 19.61
CA GLY A 400 4.25 1.02 19.41
C GLY A 400 3.95 1.58 18.02
N LEU A 401 3.70 2.90 17.93
CA LEU A 401 3.35 3.55 16.66
C LEU A 401 4.52 3.50 15.68
N GLU A 402 5.73 3.79 16.17
CA GLU A 402 6.94 3.85 15.36
C GLU A 402 7.28 2.45 14.85
N GLU A 403 7.33 1.45 15.72
CA GLU A 403 7.61 0.05 15.36
C GLU A 403 6.56 -0.53 14.42
N SER A 404 5.28 -0.19 14.63
CA SER A 404 4.21 -0.61 13.72
C SER A 404 4.34 0.05 12.35
N LEU A 405 4.72 1.33 12.30
CA LEU A 405 4.91 2.05 11.05
C LEU A 405 6.19 1.63 10.33
N LEU A 406 7.26 1.34 11.05
CA LEU A 406 8.51 0.76 10.53
C LEU A 406 8.23 -0.61 9.96
N SER A 407 7.63 -1.52 10.72
CA SER A 407 7.25 -2.84 10.20
C SER A 407 6.32 -2.74 9.00
N LEU A 408 5.32 -1.85 9.02
CA LEU A 408 4.47 -1.60 7.84
C LEU A 408 5.26 -1.03 6.67
N ASN A 409 6.26 -0.20 6.94
CA ASN A 409 7.07 0.45 5.93
C ASN A 409 8.06 -0.52 5.29
N ASP A 410 8.78 -1.29 6.08
CA ASP A 410 9.71 -2.31 5.63
C ASP A 410 8.96 -3.34 4.79
N ASP A 411 7.74 -3.65 5.20
CA ASP A 411 6.86 -4.55 4.49
C ASP A 411 6.30 -3.93 3.21
N LEU A 412 5.83 -2.69 3.19
CA LEU A 412 5.12 -2.10 2.05
C LEU A 412 6.02 -1.23 1.14
N LEU A 413 7.27 -0.99 1.55
CA LEU A 413 8.23 -0.06 0.96
C LEU A 413 7.60 1.32 0.69
N ILE A 414 6.84 1.85 1.67
CA ILE A 414 6.01 3.04 1.52
C ILE A 414 6.84 4.32 1.56
N LEU A 415 7.80 4.41 2.46
CA LEU A 415 8.55 5.61 2.81
C LEU A 415 10.04 5.37 2.54
N PRO A 416 10.79 6.46 2.26
CA PRO A 416 12.23 6.35 2.10
C PRO A 416 12.84 5.93 3.44
N GLY A 417 13.80 5.01 3.39
CA GLY A 417 14.27 4.20 4.50
C GLY A 417 14.48 4.98 5.80
N GLY A 418 13.74 4.58 6.84
CA GLY A 418 13.94 5.06 8.20
C GLY A 418 15.21 4.43 8.77
N GLY A 419 16.38 4.88 8.33
CA GLY A 419 17.63 4.41 8.90
C GLY A 419 17.70 4.72 10.41
N PRO A 420 18.55 4.02 11.18
CA PRO A 420 18.58 4.06 12.66
C PRO A 420 18.80 5.46 13.27
N ASP A 421 19.32 6.42 12.50
CA ASP A 421 19.54 7.81 12.94
C ASP A 421 18.55 8.82 12.35
N SER A 422 17.62 8.41 11.49
CA SER A 422 16.57 9.32 11.03
C SER A 422 15.61 9.57 12.19
N PRO A 423 15.09 10.81 12.37
CA PRO A 423 13.90 10.98 13.18
C PRO A 423 12.87 10.02 12.59
N GLY A 424 12.44 9.03 13.38
CA GLY A 424 11.66 7.88 12.89
C GLY A 424 10.50 8.26 11.97
N ILE A 425 9.86 7.29 11.33
CA ILE A 425 8.75 7.53 10.41
C ILE A 425 7.71 8.52 10.98
N THR A 426 7.45 8.45 12.29
CA THR A 426 6.59 9.41 12.99
C THR A 426 7.13 10.84 12.94
N GLY A 427 8.42 11.06 13.15
CA GLY A 427 9.09 12.35 13.00
C GLY A 427 9.07 12.86 11.56
N PHE A 428 9.36 11.99 10.59
CA PHE A 428 9.30 12.34 9.16
C PHE A 428 7.90 12.78 8.71
N LEU A 429 6.87 12.06 9.16
CA LEU A 429 5.47 12.36 8.85
C LEU A 429 4.87 13.45 9.76
N GLY A 430 5.57 13.90 10.80
CA GLY A 430 5.05 14.82 11.81
C GLY A 430 3.86 14.24 12.60
N LEU A 431 3.82 12.91 12.78
CA LEU A 431 2.78 12.24 13.55
C LEU A 431 3.05 12.39 15.04
N SER A 432 2.02 12.80 15.79
CA SER A 432 2.10 12.81 17.25
C SER A 432 2.20 11.38 17.80
N PRO A 433 3.11 11.11 18.77
CA PRO A 433 3.20 9.80 19.42
C PRO A 433 1.91 9.43 20.17
N GLU A 434 1.04 10.40 20.47
CA GLU A 434 -0.26 10.19 21.11
C GLU A 434 -1.35 9.70 20.14
N LEU A 435 -1.05 9.58 18.84
CA LEU A 435 -2.06 9.23 17.83
C LEU A 435 -2.79 7.90 18.10
N PRO A 436 -2.14 6.80 18.54
CA PRO A 436 -2.84 5.58 18.92
C PRO A 436 -3.82 5.80 20.07
N PHE A 437 -3.44 6.63 21.05
CA PHE A 437 -4.28 6.98 22.20
C PHE A 437 -5.51 7.77 21.76
N TRP A 438 -5.33 8.80 20.93
CA TRP A 438 -6.45 9.56 20.37
C TRP A 438 -7.38 8.68 19.52
N LEU A 439 -6.82 7.74 18.75
CA LEU A 439 -7.59 6.77 17.98
C LEU A 439 -8.42 5.86 18.89
N MET A 440 -7.85 5.37 19.99
CA MET A 440 -8.56 4.56 21.01
C MET A 440 -9.68 5.38 21.69
N ILE A 441 -9.42 6.62 22.09
CA ILE A 441 -10.45 7.48 22.70
C ILE A 441 -11.59 7.72 21.74
N PHE A 442 -11.30 8.18 20.51
CA PHE A 442 -12.33 8.51 19.53
C PHE A 442 -13.18 7.29 19.17
N SER A 443 -12.54 6.15 18.95
CA SER A 443 -13.23 4.89 18.66
C SER A 443 -14.04 4.37 19.85
N GLY A 444 -13.51 4.48 21.08
CA GLY A 444 -14.22 4.16 22.31
C GLY A 444 -15.48 5.00 22.50
N ILE A 445 -15.37 6.33 22.33
CA ILE A 445 -16.53 7.25 22.36
C ILE A 445 -17.55 6.87 21.28
N LEU A 446 -17.09 6.58 20.05
CA LEU A 446 -17.97 6.16 18.95
C LEU A 446 -18.72 4.86 19.28
N VAL A 447 -18.05 3.87 19.87
CA VAL A 447 -18.66 2.61 20.32
C VAL A 447 -19.68 2.87 21.43
N LEU A 448 -19.35 3.68 22.44
CA LEU A 448 -20.24 4.01 23.55
C LEU A 448 -21.49 4.76 23.10
N ILE A 449 -21.34 5.82 22.31
CA ILE A 449 -22.48 6.57 21.75
C ILE A 449 -23.35 5.65 20.88
N SER A 450 -22.72 4.80 20.06
CA SER A 450 -23.43 3.85 19.22
C SER A 450 -24.20 2.81 20.04
N LEU A 451 -23.60 2.30 21.12
CA LEU A 451 -24.25 1.37 22.04
C LEU A 451 -25.45 2.03 22.73
N LEU A 452 -25.31 3.25 23.25
CA LEU A 452 -26.40 3.99 23.87
C LEU A 452 -27.56 4.20 22.87
N VAL A 453 -27.27 4.70 21.66
CA VAL A 453 -28.30 4.89 20.62
C VAL A 453 -28.94 3.56 20.21
N PHE A 454 -28.18 2.46 20.21
CA PHE A 454 -28.70 1.12 19.92
C PHE A 454 -29.67 0.62 21.00
N LEU A 455 -29.36 0.84 22.27
CA LEU A 455 -30.18 0.44 23.42
C LEU A 455 -31.48 1.25 23.51
N PHE A 456 -31.42 2.57 23.28
CA PHE A 456 -32.61 3.43 23.30
C PHE A 456 -33.55 3.22 22.10
N ASN A 457 -33.08 2.60 21.02
CA ASN A 457 -33.87 2.41 19.81
C ASN A 457 -34.39 0.98 19.72
N ARG A 458 -35.49 0.71 20.44
CA ARG A 458 -36.19 -0.59 20.43
C ARG A 458 -36.59 -0.98 19.00
N LYS A 459 -36.53 -2.30 18.71
CA LYS A 459 -37.00 -2.86 17.43
C LYS A 459 -38.47 -2.45 17.21
N ARG A 460 -38.82 -2.06 15.99
CA ARG A 460 -40.24 -1.88 15.64
C ARG A 460 -40.89 -3.26 15.71
N ILE A 461 -41.82 -3.44 16.62
CA ILE A 461 -42.76 -4.55 16.57
C ILE A 461 -43.68 -4.21 15.41
N ILE A 462 -43.43 -4.79 14.23
CA ILE A 462 -44.40 -4.75 13.15
C ILE A 462 -45.50 -5.71 13.62
N PRO A 463 -46.73 -5.25 13.91
CA PRO A 463 -47.81 -6.17 14.21
C PRO A 463 -47.92 -7.12 13.01
N SER A 464 -47.70 -8.41 13.26
CA SER A 464 -47.95 -9.42 12.25
C SER A 464 -49.40 -9.25 11.85
N SER A 465 -49.65 -8.83 10.61
CA SER A 465 -50.99 -8.85 10.04
C SER A 465 -51.46 -10.29 10.08
N SER A 466 -52.13 -10.67 11.16
CA SER A 466 -52.82 -11.95 11.26
C SER A 466 -53.85 -11.96 10.14
N SER A 467 -53.62 -12.86 9.20
CA SER A 467 -54.62 -13.46 8.30
C SER A 467 -56.05 -12.99 8.52
N ALA A 468 -56.52 -12.15 7.60
CA ALA A 468 -57.91 -12.16 7.15
C ALA A 468 -57.95 -12.96 5.83
#